data_AF-A0A2H0PP94-F1
#
_entry.id   AF-A0A2H0PP94-F1
#
_cell.length_a   1.000
_cell.length_b   1.000
_cell.length_c   1.000
_cell.angle_alpha   90.00
_cell.angle_beta   90.00
_cell.angle_gamma   90.00
#
_symmetry.space_group_name_H-M   'P 1'
#
loop_
_entity.id
_entity.type
_entity.pdbx_description
1 polymer ?
#
loop_
_entity_poly.entity_id
_entity_poly.type
_entity_poly.pdbx_seq_one_letter_code
_entity_poly.pdbx_strand_id
1 'polypeptide(L)' 'DQDCANCQLYKGKPGDKRGPCDVFQKKMVAAAGWCASWVKKA' A
#
# COMPACT_ATOMS: atom_id res chain seq x y z
N ASP A 1 -8.67 2.02 -10.39
CA ASP A 1 -8.93 2.31 -8.96
C ASP A 1 -7.65 2.57 -8.20
N GLN A 2 -7.72 3.32 -7.11
CA GLN A 2 -6.58 3.63 -6.25
C GLN A 2 -6.59 2.69 -5.04
N ASP A 3 -5.53 1.92 -4.85
CA ASP A 3 -5.40 1.00 -3.72
C ASP A 3 -3.95 0.94 -3.23
N CYS A 4 -3.73 0.29 -2.10
CA CYS A 4 -2.39 0.10 -1.56
C CYS A 4 -1.51 -0.72 -2.53
N ALA A 5 -2.05 -1.73 -3.24
CA ALA A 5 -1.26 -2.55 -4.15
C ALA A 5 -0.57 -1.72 -5.26
N ASN A 6 -1.26 -0.70 -5.76
CA ASN A 6 -0.77 0.24 -6.77
C ASN A 6 -0.20 1.57 -6.21
N CYS A 7 0.00 1.66 -4.89
CA CYS A 7 0.57 2.82 -4.21
C CYS A 7 2.10 2.73 -4.08
N GLN A 8 2.82 3.85 -4.31
CA GLN A 8 4.27 3.96 -4.20
C GLN A 8 4.81 3.70 -2.78
N LEU A 9 3.97 3.97 -1.77
CA LEU A 9 4.32 3.88 -0.35
C LEU A 9 4.09 2.47 0.23
N TYR A 10 3.40 1.59 -0.51
CA TYR A 10 3.18 0.21 -0.14
C TYR A 10 4.35 -0.68 -0.56
N LYS A 11 4.90 -1.43 0.40
CA LYS A 11 6.09 -2.27 0.26
C LYS A 11 5.78 -3.78 0.39
N GLY A 12 4.51 -4.17 0.25
CA GLY A 12 4.12 -5.58 0.14
C GLY A 12 4.52 -6.18 -1.21
N LYS A 13 4.66 -7.51 -1.27
CA LYS A 13 4.98 -8.20 -2.52
C LYS A 13 3.72 -8.35 -3.39
N PRO A 14 3.87 -8.51 -4.72
CA PRO A 14 2.75 -8.85 -5.58
C PRO A 14 2.04 -10.14 -5.11
N GLY A 15 0.71 -10.11 -5.04
CA GLY A 15 -0.10 -11.24 -4.58
C GLY A 15 -0.37 -11.28 -3.07
N ASP A 16 0.38 -10.53 -2.25
CA ASP A 16 0.13 -10.46 -0.82
C ASP A 16 -1.16 -9.68 -0.51
N LYS A 17 -2.03 -10.24 0.33
CA LYS A 17 -3.26 -9.55 0.78
C LYS A 17 -2.98 -8.37 1.71
N ARG A 18 -1.81 -8.37 2.38
CA ARG A 18 -1.37 -7.31 3.29
C ARG A 18 0.12 -7.08 3.16
N GLY A 19 0.58 -5.87 3.42
CA GLY A 19 1.98 -5.52 3.33
C GLY A 19 2.33 -4.24 4.10
N PRO A 20 3.62 -4.03 4.37
CA PRO A 20 4.10 -2.83 5.07
C PRO A 20 3.83 -1.56 4.24
N CYS A 21 3.53 -0.45 4.91
CA CYS A 21 3.37 0.87 4.30
C CYS A 21 4.20 1.93 5.05
N ASP A 22 4.93 2.77 4.32
CA ASP A 22 5.87 3.74 4.91
C ASP A 22 5.17 4.78 5.80
N VAL A 23 3.98 5.25 5.42
CA VAL A 23 3.18 6.24 6.18
C VAL A 23 2.73 5.67 7.53
N PHE A 24 2.51 4.36 7.61
CA PHE A 24 2.13 3.68 8.83
C PHE A 24 3.32 3.08 9.55
N GLN A 25 4.53 3.65 9.39
CA GLN A 25 5.76 3.18 10.04
C GLN A 25 6.01 1.69 9.79
N LYS A 26 5.77 1.24 8.55
CA LYS A 26 5.90 -0.16 8.10
C LYS A 26 4.91 -1.14 8.75
N LYS A 27 3.85 -0.67 9.41
CA LYS A 27 2.73 -1.53 9.82
C LYS A 27 2.01 -2.13 8.60
N MET A 28 1.37 -3.28 8.81
CA MET A 28 0.69 -4.02 7.74
C MET A 28 -0.68 -3.42 7.41
N VAL A 29 -0.84 -2.95 6.17
CA VAL A 29 -2.11 -2.50 5.59
C VAL A 29 -2.63 -3.51 4.58
N ALA A 30 -3.93 -3.50 4.29
CA ALA A 30 -4.52 -4.35 3.26
C ALA A 30 -4.14 -3.85 1.87
N ALA A 31 -3.76 -4.75 0.96
CA ALA A 31 -3.40 -4.40 -0.41
C ALA A 31 -4.56 -3.76 -1.18
N ALA A 32 -5.79 -4.20 -0.89
CA ALA A 32 -7.03 -3.63 -1.44
C ALA A 32 -7.56 -2.41 -0.65
N GLY A 33 -6.84 -1.95 0.37
CA GLY A 33 -7.20 -0.76 1.14
C GLY A 33 -6.79 0.53 0.42
N TRP A 34 -7.21 1.67 0.96
CA TRP A 34 -6.84 3.00 0.48
C TRP A 34 -6.65 3.96 1.66
N CYS A 35 -5.85 5.01 1.48
CA CYS A 35 -5.72 6.10 2.45
C CYS A 35 -5.48 7.44 1.73
N ALA A 36 -5.73 8.56 2.43
CA ALA A 36 -5.57 9.90 1.86
C ALA A 36 -4.14 10.23 1.40
N SER A 37 -3.12 9.53 1.90
CA SER A 37 -1.72 9.68 1.49
C SER A 37 -1.35 8.81 0.27
N TRP A 38 -2.34 8.27 -0.46
CA TRP A 38 -2.08 7.45 -1.65
C TRP A 38 -1.30 8.24 -2.70
N VAL A 39 -0.28 7.60 -3.27
CA VAL A 39 0.54 8.14 -4.36
C VAL A 39 0.69 7.06 -5.41
N LYS A 40 0.39 7.38 -6.67
CA LYS A 40 0.51 6.45 -7.80
C LYS A 40 1.94 5.88 -7.88
N LYS A 41 2.08 4.56 -8.03
CA LYS A 41 3.37 3.94 -8.43
C LYS A 41 3.81 4.49 -9.79
N ALA A 42 5.08 4.88 -9.88
CA ALA A 42 5.74 5.17 -11.14
C ALA A 42 6.02 3.87 -11.92
#